data_AF-A0A9X4HZX2-F1
#
_entry.id   AF-A0A9X4HZX2-F1
#
_cell.length_a   1.000
_cell.length_b   1.000
_cell.length_c   1.000
_cell.angle_alpha   90.00
_cell.angle_beta   90.00
_cell.angle_gamma   90.00
#
_symmetry.space_group_name_H-M   'P 1'
#
loop_
_entity.id
_entity.type
_entity.pdbx_description
1 polymer ?
#
loop_
_entity_poly.entity_id
_entity_poly.type
_entity_poly.pdbx_seq_one_letter_code
_entity_poly.pdbx_strand_id
1 'polypeptide(L)'
;MTRSAAIIERLTTEEAEHPGLPHYDCKPDVSCWPLQPDDVKTAGYWKKEGRRVPKGADPVAFVISGQGSSFHGIKLLTRWMPAYHHNQTLPVKAKAKAE
;
A
#
# COMPACT_ATOMS: atom_id res chain seq x y z
N MET A 1 -0.84 -11.85 -15.53
CA MET A 1 0.38 -11.07 -15.80
C MET A 1 1.19 -11.07 -14.52
N THR A 2 2.34 -11.75 -14.51
CA THR A 2 3.26 -11.83 -13.37
C THR A 2 4.25 -10.66 -13.43
N ARG A 3 4.73 -10.15 -12.28
CA ARG A 3 5.79 -9.11 -12.27
C ARG A 3 7.05 -9.63 -12.95
N SER A 4 7.77 -8.73 -13.64
CA SER A 4 9.07 -9.02 -14.23
C SER A 4 10.10 -9.38 -13.15
N ALA A 5 11.04 -10.28 -13.47
CA ALA A 5 12.09 -10.73 -12.54
C ALA A 5 12.90 -9.56 -11.93
N ALA A 6 13.26 -8.54 -12.72
CA ALA A 6 13.97 -7.36 -12.24
C ALA A 6 13.18 -6.54 -11.19
N ILE A 7 11.84 -6.57 -11.26
CA ILE A 7 10.99 -5.92 -10.25
C ILE A 7 10.96 -6.75 -8.98
N ILE A 8 10.86 -8.08 -9.11
CA ILE A 8 10.90 -8.98 -7.96
C ILE A 8 12.23 -8.82 -7.19
N GLU A 9 13.37 -8.89 -7.88
CA GLU A 9 14.70 -8.77 -7.26
C GLU A 9 14.87 -7.44 -6.49
N ARG A 10 14.43 -6.33 -7.10
CA ARG A 10 14.48 -5.02 -6.45
C ARG A 10 13.58 -4.96 -5.22
N LEU A 11 12.35 -5.46 -5.32
CA LEU A 11 11.41 -5.49 -4.19
C LEU A 11 11.89 -6.41 -3.06
N THR A 12 12.51 -7.55 -3.36
CA THR A 12 13.13 -8.42 -2.35
C THR A 12 14.27 -7.72 -1.62
N THR A 13 15.06 -6.90 -2.33
CA THR A 13 16.12 -6.08 -1.71
C THR A 13 15.53 -5.01 -0.78
N GLU A 14 14.50 -4.29 -1.24
CA GLU A 14 13.79 -3.28 -0.44
C GLU A 14 13.10 -3.90 0.80
N GLU A 15 12.55 -5.13 0.69
CA GLU A 15 11.96 -5.86 1.81
C GLU A 15 13.01 -6.16 2.91
N ALA A 16 14.24 -6.49 2.52
CA ALA A 16 15.32 -6.76 3.46
C ALA A 16 15.72 -5.53 4.30
N GLU A 17 15.39 -4.31 3.85
CA GLU A 17 15.57 -3.07 4.63
C GLU A 17 14.53 -2.93 5.77
N HIS A 18 13.45 -3.72 5.72
CA HIS A 18 12.34 -3.68 6.68
C HIS A 18 11.99 -5.07 7.26
N PRO A 19 12.94 -5.77 7.89
CA PRO A 19 12.78 -7.18 8.28
C PRO A 19 11.73 -7.42 9.39
N GLY A 20 11.23 -6.37 10.04
CA GLY A 20 10.29 -6.46 11.15
C GLY A 20 8.82 -6.31 10.76
N LEU A 21 8.51 -6.02 9.50
CA LEU A 21 7.14 -5.79 9.05
C LEU A 21 6.77 -6.73 7.90
N PRO A 22 5.54 -7.28 7.90
CA PRO A 22 5.08 -8.13 6.82
C PRO A 22 4.92 -7.35 5.50
N HIS A 23 5.20 -8.04 4.40
CA HIS A 23 5.16 -7.52 3.04
C HIS A 23 4.10 -8.24 2.23
N TYR A 24 3.19 -7.48 1.61
CA TYR A 24 2.03 -8.01 0.90
C TYR A 24 1.90 -7.49 -0.53
N ASP A 25 1.29 -8.31 -1.37
CA ASP A 25 0.80 -7.91 -2.68
C ASP A 25 -0.65 -7.43 -2.62
N CYS A 26 -1.04 -6.50 -3.50
CA CYS A 26 -2.42 -6.09 -3.65
C CYS A 26 -3.21 -6.97 -4.63
N LYS A 27 -2.55 -7.88 -5.37
CA LYS A 27 -3.19 -8.77 -6.33
C LYS A 27 -2.77 -10.23 -6.12
N PRO A 28 -3.72 -11.18 -6.19
CA PRO A 28 -3.38 -12.59 -6.16
C PRO A 28 -2.63 -12.99 -7.43
N ASP A 29 -1.70 -13.93 -7.32
CA ASP A 29 -0.98 -14.57 -8.42
C ASP A 29 -0.09 -13.65 -9.29
N VAL A 30 0.25 -12.45 -8.78
CA VAL A 30 1.11 -11.49 -9.50
C VAL A 30 2.56 -11.53 -8.99
N SER A 31 2.82 -12.10 -7.82
CA SER A 31 4.15 -12.27 -7.23
C SER A 31 4.24 -13.44 -6.24
N CYS A 32 5.41 -13.58 -5.61
CA CYS A 32 5.69 -14.54 -4.55
C CYS A 32 5.24 -14.07 -3.15
N TRP A 33 4.81 -12.81 -2.99
CA TRP A 33 4.37 -12.29 -1.69
C TRP A 33 2.91 -12.67 -1.41
N PRO A 34 2.53 -12.84 -0.13
CA PRO A 34 1.15 -13.11 0.26
C PRO A 34 0.23 -11.96 -0.15
N LEU A 35 -1.04 -12.29 -0.40
CA LEU A 35 -2.08 -11.29 -0.65
C LEU A 35 -2.33 -10.47 0.62
N GLN A 36 -2.50 -9.15 0.47
CA GLN A 36 -2.83 -8.27 1.58
C GLN A 36 -4.18 -8.64 2.20
N PRO A 37 -4.34 -8.55 3.53
CA PRO A 37 -5.64 -8.68 4.16
C PRO A 37 -6.48 -7.40 3.96
N ASP A 38 -7.82 -7.54 4.01
CA ASP A 38 -8.77 -6.45 3.73
C ASP A 38 -8.73 -5.30 4.73
N ASP A 39 -8.27 -5.57 5.95
CA ASP A 39 -8.13 -4.64 7.06
C ASP A 39 -6.76 -3.95 7.12
N VAL A 40 -5.86 -4.22 6.16
CA VAL A 40 -4.56 -3.56 6.01
C VAL A 40 -4.49 -2.91 4.65
N LYS A 41 -4.45 -1.57 4.63
CA LYS A 41 -4.43 -0.78 3.38
C LYS A 41 -3.45 0.39 3.50
N THR A 42 -2.98 0.87 2.35
CA THR A 42 -2.18 2.10 2.32
C THR A 42 -3.06 3.32 2.65
N ALA A 43 -2.45 4.39 3.15
CA ALA A 43 -3.17 5.61 3.56
C ALA A 43 -4.08 6.19 2.45
N GLY A 44 -3.68 6.04 1.18
CA GLY A 44 -4.48 6.50 0.03
C GLY A 44 -5.79 5.72 -0.13
N TYR A 45 -5.79 4.40 0.13
CA TYR A 45 -7.01 3.59 0.08
C TYR A 45 -7.91 3.87 1.29
N TRP A 46 -7.35 4.02 2.49
CA TRP A 46 -8.14 4.45 3.65
C TRP A 46 -8.86 5.77 3.41
N LYS A 47 -8.20 6.73 2.75
CA LYS A 47 -8.81 8.01 2.38
C LYS A 47 -10.03 7.83 1.46
N LYS A 48 -10.00 6.87 0.53
CA LYS A 48 -11.16 6.55 -0.32
C LYS A 48 -12.32 5.96 0.47
N GLU A 49 -12.02 5.24 1.54
CA GLU A 49 -13.02 4.69 2.48
C GLU A 49 -13.43 5.70 3.57
N GLY A 50 -13.10 6.98 3.41
CA GLY A 50 -13.48 8.02 4.37
C GLY A 50 -12.73 7.91 5.70
N ARG A 51 -11.55 7.29 5.73
CA ARG A 51 -10.69 7.17 6.91
C ARG A 51 -9.33 7.82 6.66
N ARG A 52 -8.66 8.27 7.71
CA ARG A 52 -7.31 8.85 7.65
C ARG A 52 -6.39 8.16 8.62
N VAL A 53 -5.14 8.01 8.21
CA VAL A 53 -4.06 7.57 9.09
C VAL A 53 -3.53 8.78 9.87
N PRO A 54 -3.40 8.72 11.19
CA PRO A 54 -2.77 9.77 12.00
C PRO A 54 -1.35 10.09 11.52
N LYS A 55 -0.96 11.36 11.64
CA LYS A 55 0.41 11.77 11.30
C LYS A 55 1.39 11.10 12.27
N GLY A 56 2.43 10.47 11.73
CA GLY A 56 3.45 9.78 12.53
C GLY A 56 3.04 8.38 13.00
N ALA A 57 1.92 7.82 12.52
CA ALA A 57 1.61 6.42 12.79
C ALA A 57 2.64 5.51 12.12
N ASP A 58 3.15 4.53 12.87
CA ASP A 58 4.03 3.49 12.34
C ASP A 58 3.25 2.52 11.45
N PRO A 59 3.79 2.15 10.28
CA PRO A 59 3.17 1.13 9.44
C PRO A 59 3.20 -0.23 10.16
N VAL A 60 2.15 -1.02 9.93
CA VAL A 60 2.09 -2.43 10.39
C VAL A 60 2.51 -3.40 9.31
N ALA A 61 2.63 -2.93 8.07
CA ALA A 61 2.97 -3.73 6.91
C ALA A 61 3.44 -2.83 5.76
N PHE A 62 4.01 -3.45 4.74
CA PHE A 62 4.21 -2.83 3.44
C PHE A 62 3.39 -3.56 2.38
N VAL A 63 2.76 -2.78 1.49
CA VAL A 63 1.95 -3.30 0.39
C VAL A 63 2.53 -2.79 -0.92
N ILE A 64 2.66 -3.66 -1.92
CA ILE A 64 3.10 -3.24 -3.25
C ILE A 64 2.03 -2.35 -3.89
N SER A 65 2.41 -1.12 -4.21
CA SER A 65 1.57 -0.21 -4.98
C SER A 65 2.10 -0.02 -6.39
N GLY A 66 1.18 0.09 -7.35
CA GLY A 66 1.49 0.37 -8.75
C GLY A 66 1.63 -0.90 -9.60
N GLN A 67 1.19 -0.81 -10.85
CA GLN A 67 1.37 -1.84 -11.88
C GLN A 67 2.50 -1.49 -12.87
N GLY A 68 3.29 -0.45 -12.61
CA GLY A 68 4.16 0.15 -13.62
C GLY A 68 3.42 1.01 -14.65
N SER A 69 2.13 1.27 -14.44
CA SER A 69 1.29 2.10 -15.32
C SER A 69 1.60 3.58 -15.15
N SER A 70 1.54 4.33 -16.25
CA SER A 70 1.68 5.79 -16.22
C SER A 70 0.33 6.45 -15.92
N PHE A 71 0.29 7.32 -14.91
CA PHE A 71 -0.86 8.18 -14.64
C PHE A 71 -0.47 9.62 -15.00
N HIS A 72 -1.16 10.24 -15.96
CA HIS A 72 -0.83 11.56 -16.50
C HIS A 72 0.65 11.72 -16.92
N GLY A 73 1.22 10.72 -17.60
CA GLY A 73 2.63 10.73 -18.04
C GLY A 73 3.66 10.42 -16.95
N ILE A 74 3.23 10.28 -15.68
CA ILE A 74 4.10 9.90 -14.57
C ILE A 74 4.08 8.38 -14.43
N LYS A 75 5.21 7.72 -14.66
CA LYS A 75 5.37 6.28 -14.48
C LYS A 75 5.26 5.95 -12.99
N LEU A 76 4.15 5.33 -12.57
CA LEU A 76 3.98 4.87 -11.20
C LEU A 76 4.81 3.60 -11.02
N LEU A 77 6.01 3.77 -10.49
CA LEU A 77 6.90 2.66 -10.19
C LEU A 77 6.24 1.73 -9.17
N THR A 78 6.25 0.44 -9.49
CA THR A 78 5.91 -0.63 -8.55
C THR A 78 6.86 -0.54 -7.38
N ARG A 79 6.39 -0.21 -6.18
CA ARG A 79 7.22 -0.06 -4.96
C ARG A 79 6.48 -0.48 -3.71
N TRP A 80 7.21 -0.77 -2.65
CA TRP A 80 6.63 -0.94 -1.32
C TRP A 80 6.04 0.37 -0.80
N MET A 81 4.81 0.31 -0.30
CA MET A 81 4.15 1.43 0.35
C MET A 81 3.72 1.07 1.76
N PRO A 82 3.87 1.99 2.72
CA PRO A 82 3.45 1.75 4.09
C PRO A 82 1.94 1.51 4.13
N ALA A 83 1.55 0.47 4.83
CA ALA A 83 0.18 0.07 5.04
C ALA A 83 -0.15 0.06 6.53
N TYR A 84 -1.42 0.33 6.80
CA TYR A 84 -1.93 0.61 8.13
C TYR A 84 -3.14 -0.26 8.38
N HIS A 85 -3.26 -0.79 9.59
CA HIS A 85 -4.42 -1.54 10.00
C HIS A 85 -5.61 -0.60 10.20
N HIS A 86 -6.83 -1.10 9.96
CA HIS A 86 -8.07 -0.35 10.17
C HIS A 86 -8.12 0.35 11.54
N ASN A 87 -7.68 -0.34 12.59
CA ASN A 87 -7.67 0.17 13.97
C ASN A 87 -6.71 1.35 14.18
N GLN A 88 -5.72 1.54 13.31
CA GLN A 88 -4.82 2.72 13.36
C GLN A 88 -5.46 3.94 12.68
N THR A 89 -6.62 3.81 12.04
CA THR A 89 -7.23 4.87 11.25
C THR A 89 -8.41 5.53 11.94
N LEU A 90 -8.57 6.83 11.72
CA LEU A 90 -9.66 7.64 12.23
C LEU A 90 -10.67 7.93 11.12
N PRO A 91 -11.98 7.94 11.40
CA PRO A 91 -12.95 8.41 10.43
C PRO A 91 -12.67 9.88 10.08
N VAL A 92 -12.65 10.18 8.78
CA VAL A 92 -12.67 11.56 8.31
C VAL A 92 -14.10 12.02 8.51
N LYS A 93 -14.32 12.92 9.50
CA LYS A 93 -15.61 13.61 9.62
C LYS A 93 -15.94 14.17 8.23
N ALA A 94 -17.08 13.77 7.67
CA ALA A 94 -17.58 14.42 6.47
C ALA A 94 -17.55 15.92 6.77
N LYS A 95 -16.88 16.72 5.93
CA LYS A 95 -17.16 18.14 5.95
C LYS A 95 -18.66 18.23 5.72
N ALA A 96 -19.41 18.71 6.71
CA ALA A 96 -20.76 19.17 6.46
C ALA A 96 -20.64 20.07 5.23
N LYS A 97 -21.26 19.65 4.12
CA LYS A 97 -21.45 20.56 2.99
C LYS A 97 -22.19 21.74 3.61
N ALA A 98 -21.51 22.88 3.72
CA ALA A 98 -22.23 24.13 3.85
C ALA A 98 -23.10 24.22 2.59
N GLU A 99 -24.37 24.45 2.88
CA GLU A 99 -25.54 24.63 2.00
C GLU A 99 -25.24 25.25 0.63
#